data_AF-A0A2V7F117-F1
#
_entry.id   AF-A0A2V7F117-F1
#
_cell.length_a   1.000
_cell.length_b   1.000
_cell.length_c   1.000
_cell.angle_alpha   90.00
_cell.angle_beta   90.00
_cell.angle_gamma   90.00
#
_symmetry.space_group_name_H-M   'P 1'
#
loop_
_entity.id
_entity.type
_entity.pdbx_description
1 polymer ?
#
loop_
_entity_poly.entity_id
_entity_poly.type
_entity_poly.pdbx_seq_one_letter_code
_entity_poly.pdbx_strand_id
1 'polypeptide(L)'
;MIDRAALYFSTPDDLSAAHAVVAHRPLGFRAIAAAVRAGIGTVYVPDRLRDTATGAAVAASPRARAAVVWLKDGDAPEAGPLLLVPAAVVAPTDVLRSLLARGPGAAVAAPSGADAPALVADGAVVHVLAALLAAGAPVGAELARRRVASEVDERCVVARNAAGLAAAERRLHDLLRSPIDTNLDVQLHRRFSRYVTRAAIALGVTPNTITVVSTILGLAAVWCFWRATTRSALAGLFIYIV
;
A
#
# COMPACT_ATOMS: atom_id res chain seq x y z
N MET A 1 11.54 -19.47 4.32
CA MET A 1 10.73 -18.24 4.39
C MET A 1 10.86 -17.54 3.05
N ILE A 2 9.75 -17.06 2.47
CA ILE A 2 9.77 -16.39 1.17
C ILE A 2 9.94 -14.89 1.43
N ASP A 3 11.08 -14.36 1.02
CA ASP A 3 11.55 -13.00 1.32
C ASP A 3 11.77 -12.14 0.07
N ARG A 4 11.46 -12.70 -1.11
CA ARG A 4 11.65 -12.07 -2.41
C ARG A 4 10.31 -11.94 -3.15
N ALA A 5 10.14 -10.85 -3.87
CA ALA A 5 9.00 -10.60 -4.74
C ALA A 5 9.44 -10.04 -6.09
N ALA A 6 8.60 -10.15 -7.11
CA ALA A 6 8.73 -9.43 -8.37
C ALA A 6 7.44 -8.72 -8.72
N LEU A 7 7.57 -7.48 -9.17
CA LEU A 7 6.47 -6.75 -9.79
C LEU A 7 6.29 -7.25 -11.22
N TYR A 8 5.07 -7.61 -11.60
CA TYR A 8 4.78 -8.08 -12.96
C TYR A 8 3.59 -7.37 -13.58
N PHE A 9 3.49 -7.45 -14.91
CA PHE A 9 2.37 -6.95 -15.70
C PHE A 9 1.61 -8.15 -16.27
N SER A 10 0.30 -8.23 -16.07
CA SER A 10 -0.50 -9.29 -16.69
C SER A 10 -0.80 -8.95 -18.15
N THR A 11 -1.16 -7.69 -18.41
CA THR A 11 -1.48 -7.16 -19.75
C THR A 11 -0.59 -5.96 -20.10
N PRO A 12 -0.53 -5.54 -21.39
CA PRO A 12 0.19 -4.33 -21.78
C PRO A 12 -0.29 -3.08 -21.04
N ASP A 13 -1.59 -2.98 -20.77
CA ASP A 13 -2.23 -1.85 -20.09
C ASP A 13 -1.78 -1.67 -18.65
N ASP A 14 -1.26 -2.73 -18.01
CA ASP A 14 -0.81 -2.68 -16.63
C ASP A 14 0.40 -1.76 -16.44
N LEU A 15 1.18 -1.49 -17.49
CA LEU A 15 2.25 -0.49 -17.42
C LEU A 15 1.66 0.91 -17.22
N SER A 16 0.68 1.29 -18.04
CA SER A 16 -0.02 2.56 -17.90
C SER A 16 -0.74 2.65 -16.55
N ALA A 17 -1.37 1.56 -16.11
CA ALA A 17 -2.01 1.47 -14.80
C ALA A 17 -1.01 1.64 -13.65
N ALA A 18 0.20 1.07 -13.75
CA ALA A 18 1.23 1.18 -12.72
C ALA A 18 1.66 2.64 -12.47
N HIS A 19 1.57 3.50 -13.49
CA HIS A 19 1.84 4.93 -13.38
C HIS A 19 0.66 5.74 -12.84
N ALA A 20 -0.56 5.20 -12.92
CA ALA A 20 -1.75 5.88 -12.43
C ALA A 20 -1.65 6.12 -10.91
N VAL A 21 -2.14 7.29 -10.49
CA VAL A 21 -2.10 7.71 -9.09
C VAL A 21 -3.38 7.25 -8.39
N VAL A 22 -3.22 6.53 -7.29
CA VAL A 22 -4.30 6.17 -6.37
C VAL A 22 -3.98 6.76 -5.01
N ALA A 23 -4.84 7.61 -4.46
CA ALA A 23 -4.62 8.29 -3.18
C ALA A 23 -3.19 8.88 -3.06
N HIS A 24 -2.80 9.74 -4.01
CA HIS A 24 -1.52 10.46 -4.07
C HIS A 24 -0.23 9.64 -4.31
N ARG A 25 -0.32 8.33 -4.56
CA ARG A 25 0.86 7.52 -4.90
C ARG A 25 0.63 6.67 -6.16
N PRO A 26 1.66 6.46 -7.00
CA PRO A 26 1.56 5.57 -8.15
C PRO A 26 1.18 4.15 -7.71
N LEU A 27 0.35 3.49 -8.51
CA LEU A 27 -0.14 2.15 -8.23
C LEU A 27 1.00 1.13 -8.14
N GLY A 28 1.98 1.20 -9.06
CA GLY A 28 3.15 0.32 -9.02
C GLY A 28 3.96 0.48 -7.73
N PHE A 29 4.10 1.70 -7.21
CA PHE A 29 4.74 1.94 -5.91
C PHE A 29 3.93 1.34 -4.76
N ARG A 30 2.58 1.38 -4.82
CA ARG A 30 1.73 0.77 -3.80
C ARG A 30 1.89 -0.74 -3.76
N ALA A 31 1.95 -1.40 -4.91
CA ALA A 31 2.22 -2.84 -5.00
C ALA A 31 3.57 -3.20 -4.36
N ILE A 32 4.64 -2.45 -4.69
CA ILE A 32 5.97 -2.60 -4.07
C ILE A 32 5.89 -2.40 -2.56
N ALA A 33 5.28 -1.30 -2.10
CA ALA A 33 5.17 -0.99 -0.69
C ALA A 33 4.35 -2.02 0.09
N ALA A 34 3.30 -2.59 -0.52
CA ALA A 34 2.51 -3.65 0.07
C ALA A 34 3.34 -4.93 0.26
N ALA A 35 4.13 -5.33 -0.73
CA ALA A 35 5.04 -6.47 -0.63
C ALA A 35 6.07 -6.28 0.50
N VAL A 36 6.72 -5.11 0.54
CA VAL A 36 7.72 -4.75 1.57
C VAL A 36 7.13 -4.70 2.98
N ARG A 37 5.84 -4.34 3.12
CA ARG A 37 5.11 -4.39 4.40
C ARG A 37 4.62 -5.79 4.75
N ALA A 38 4.46 -6.67 3.77
CA ALA A 38 4.06 -8.06 3.97
C ALA A 38 5.21 -8.90 4.56
N GLY A 39 6.45 -8.42 4.43
CA GLY A 39 7.66 -9.07 4.97
C GLY A 39 8.76 -9.30 3.94
N ILE A 40 8.56 -8.86 2.69
CA ILE A 40 9.54 -9.02 1.61
C ILE A 40 10.74 -8.10 1.84
N GLY A 41 11.94 -8.68 1.77
CA GLY A 41 13.21 -7.99 1.85
C GLY A 41 13.67 -7.43 0.50
N THR A 42 13.42 -8.18 -0.58
CA THR A 42 13.86 -7.81 -1.95
C THR A 42 12.69 -7.84 -2.92
N VAL A 43 12.49 -6.75 -3.67
CA VAL A 43 11.47 -6.63 -4.72
C VAL A 43 12.15 -6.35 -6.05
N TYR A 44 12.08 -7.30 -6.97
CA TYR A 44 12.54 -7.12 -8.34
C TYR A 44 11.55 -6.29 -9.14
N VAL A 45 12.04 -5.23 -9.79
CA VAL A 45 11.22 -4.29 -10.55
C VAL A 45 11.88 -4.06 -11.91
N PRO A 46 11.13 -4.12 -13.03
CA PRO A 46 11.68 -3.83 -14.36
C PRO A 46 12.32 -2.43 -14.43
N ASP A 47 13.53 -2.32 -15.00
CA ASP A 47 14.30 -1.05 -15.04
C ASP A 47 13.57 0.07 -15.77
N ARG A 48 12.69 -0.27 -16.72
CA ARG A 48 11.82 0.70 -17.42
C ARG A 48 10.90 1.51 -16.50
N LEU A 49 10.67 1.06 -15.26
CA LEU A 49 9.91 1.81 -14.25
C LEU A 49 10.78 2.81 -13.46
N ARG A 50 12.11 2.76 -13.58
CA ARG A 50 13.05 3.58 -12.81
C ARG A 50 12.86 5.07 -13.08
N ASP A 51 12.75 5.47 -14.34
CA ASP A 51 12.65 6.88 -14.74
C ASP A 51 11.19 7.36 -14.85
N THR A 52 10.31 6.81 -14.00
CA THR A 52 8.87 7.09 -14.01
C THR A 52 8.39 7.58 -12.65
N ALA A 53 7.12 7.96 -12.53
CA ALA A 53 6.53 8.33 -11.25
C ALA A 53 6.70 7.23 -10.18
N THR A 54 6.67 5.96 -10.59
CA THR A 54 6.90 4.81 -9.70
C THR A 54 8.34 4.82 -9.17
N GLY A 55 9.33 4.97 -10.03
CA GLY A 55 10.73 5.03 -9.61
C GLY A 55 11.06 6.26 -8.78
N ALA A 56 10.48 7.42 -9.08
CA ALA A 56 10.58 8.62 -8.24
C ALA A 56 9.99 8.37 -6.82
N ALA A 57 8.84 7.69 -6.74
CA ALA A 57 8.24 7.31 -5.46
C ALA A 57 9.08 6.29 -4.68
N VAL A 58 9.72 5.33 -5.37
CA VAL A 58 10.69 4.39 -4.76
C VAL A 58 11.89 5.16 -4.22
N ALA A 59 12.48 6.07 -5.00
CA ALA A 59 13.64 6.86 -4.60
C ALA A 59 13.35 7.74 -3.37
N ALA A 60 12.14 8.28 -3.24
CA ALA A 60 11.68 9.08 -2.11
C ALA A 60 11.41 8.27 -0.83
N SER A 61 11.37 6.94 -0.90
CA SER A 61 11.07 6.06 0.25
C SER A 61 12.31 5.23 0.62
N PRO A 62 13.01 5.53 1.74
CA PRO A 62 14.21 4.80 2.13
C PRO A 62 14.02 3.28 2.21
N ARG A 63 12.87 2.85 2.75
CA ARG A 63 12.53 1.43 2.89
C ARG A 63 12.29 0.76 1.53
N ALA A 64 11.60 1.42 0.61
CA ALA A 64 11.40 0.86 -0.73
C ALA A 64 12.70 0.85 -1.53
N ARG A 65 13.49 1.93 -1.44
CA ARG A 65 14.80 2.05 -2.09
C ARG A 65 15.79 0.97 -1.65
N ALA A 66 15.77 0.58 -0.38
CA ALA A 66 16.61 -0.50 0.14
C ALA A 66 16.16 -1.90 -0.31
N ALA A 67 14.87 -2.06 -0.61
CA ALA A 67 14.30 -3.34 -1.00
C ALA A 67 14.24 -3.56 -2.52
N VAL A 68 14.17 -2.50 -3.33
CA VAL A 68 14.02 -2.61 -4.78
C VAL A 68 15.34 -2.95 -5.46
N VAL A 69 15.30 -4.01 -6.26
CA VAL A 69 16.34 -4.35 -7.23
C VAL A 69 15.77 -4.12 -8.63
N TRP A 70 16.39 -3.21 -9.38
CA TRP A 70 15.99 -2.93 -10.75
C TRP A 70 16.58 -3.97 -11.69
N LEU A 71 15.72 -4.68 -12.42
CA LEU A 71 16.10 -5.69 -13.41
C LEU A 71 16.27 -5.05 -14.79
N LYS A 72 17.47 -5.15 -15.36
CA LYS A 72 17.74 -4.81 -16.75
C LYS A 72 17.37 -5.97 -17.67
N ASP A 73 17.23 -5.71 -18.96
CA ASP A 73 17.02 -6.76 -19.96
C ASP A 73 18.11 -7.83 -19.86
N GLY A 74 17.69 -9.09 -19.70
CA GLY A 74 18.58 -10.24 -19.53
C GLY A 74 18.95 -10.56 -18.08
N ASP A 75 18.62 -9.70 -17.11
CA ASP A 75 18.75 -10.04 -15.70
C ASP A 75 17.73 -11.13 -15.31
N ALA A 76 18.02 -11.87 -14.25
CA ALA A 76 17.11 -12.84 -13.68
C ALA A 76 16.99 -12.63 -12.17
N PRO A 77 15.78 -12.76 -11.60
CA PRO A 77 15.64 -12.94 -10.17
C PRO A 77 16.49 -14.12 -9.70
N GLU A 78 17.00 -14.03 -8.47
CA GLU A 78 17.71 -15.15 -7.87
C GLU A 78 16.84 -16.40 -7.79
N ALA A 79 17.47 -17.57 -7.85
CA ALA A 79 16.75 -18.85 -7.82
C ALA A 79 15.96 -19.04 -6.51
N GLY A 80 14.79 -19.66 -6.64
CA GLY A 80 13.91 -20.04 -5.53
C GLY A 80 12.50 -19.47 -5.66
N PRO A 81 11.66 -19.66 -4.63
CA PRO A 81 10.28 -19.19 -4.67
C PRO A 81 10.22 -17.67 -4.59
N LEU A 82 9.26 -17.09 -5.33
CA LEU A 82 9.13 -15.65 -5.52
C LEU A 82 7.66 -15.23 -5.45
N LEU A 83 7.35 -14.19 -4.70
CA LEU A 83 6.03 -13.58 -4.73
C LEU A 83 5.87 -12.71 -5.99
N LEU A 84 5.01 -13.11 -6.92
CA LEU A 84 4.60 -12.31 -8.06
C LEU A 84 3.47 -11.36 -7.62
N VAL A 85 3.72 -10.05 -7.72
CA VAL A 85 2.76 -9.00 -7.38
C VAL A 85 2.32 -8.26 -8.64
N PRO A 86 1.01 -8.25 -8.97
CA PRO A 86 0.53 -7.57 -10.16
C PRO A 86 0.60 -6.05 -9.98
N ALA A 87 1.20 -5.36 -10.95
CA ALA A 87 1.39 -3.91 -10.88
C ALA A 87 0.08 -3.10 -10.94
N ALA A 88 -1.00 -3.70 -11.47
CA ALA A 88 -2.30 -3.06 -11.62
C ALA A 88 -3.30 -3.41 -10.50
N VAL A 89 -2.88 -4.10 -9.45
CA VAL A 89 -3.77 -4.58 -8.38
C VAL A 89 -3.37 -3.97 -7.04
N VAL A 90 -4.36 -3.44 -6.32
CA VAL A 90 -4.21 -3.12 -4.90
C VAL A 90 -4.54 -4.36 -4.09
N ALA A 91 -3.51 -5.00 -3.55
CA ALA A 91 -3.63 -6.13 -2.62
C ALA A 91 -3.34 -5.67 -1.18
N PRO A 92 -4.20 -5.98 -0.20
CA PRO A 92 -3.92 -5.70 1.21
C PRO A 92 -2.67 -6.42 1.71
N THR A 93 -1.96 -5.81 2.66
CA THR A 93 -0.71 -6.35 3.20
C THR A 93 -0.90 -7.67 3.95
N ASP A 94 -2.00 -7.81 4.68
CA ASP A 94 -2.37 -9.04 5.40
C ASP A 94 -2.74 -10.18 4.44
N VAL A 95 -3.38 -9.86 3.30
CA VAL A 95 -3.64 -10.82 2.22
C VAL A 95 -2.33 -11.37 1.66
N LEU A 96 -1.37 -10.48 1.34
CA LEU A 96 -0.05 -10.90 0.87
C LEU A 96 0.72 -11.71 1.92
N ARG A 97 0.60 -11.36 3.21
CA ARG A 97 1.24 -12.12 4.29
C ARG A 97 0.65 -13.53 4.45
N SER A 98 -0.68 -13.65 4.36
CA SER A 98 -1.37 -14.94 4.35
C SER A 98 -0.96 -15.79 3.15
N LEU A 99 -0.86 -15.15 1.98
CA LEU A 99 -0.36 -15.78 0.76
C LEU A 99 1.06 -16.33 0.93
N LEU A 100 1.98 -15.55 1.51
CA LEU A 100 3.36 -15.99 1.80
C LEU A 100 3.42 -17.16 2.80
N ALA A 101 2.52 -17.19 3.79
CA ALA A 101 2.45 -18.26 4.78
C ALA A 101 2.00 -19.62 4.19
N ARG A 102 1.21 -19.60 3.11
CA ARG A 102 0.76 -20.81 2.40
C ARG A 102 1.83 -21.43 1.49
N GLY A 103 2.81 -20.65 1.06
CA GLY A 103 3.94 -21.14 0.26
C GLY A 103 3.65 -21.26 -1.25
N PRO A 104 4.56 -21.91 -2.00
CA PRO A 104 4.51 -21.97 -3.46
C PRO A 104 3.22 -22.59 -4.00
N GLY A 105 2.71 -22.02 -5.09
CA GLY A 105 1.43 -22.41 -5.72
C GLY A 105 0.21 -21.68 -5.15
N ALA A 106 0.32 -21.05 -3.98
CA ALA A 106 -0.76 -20.24 -3.44
C ALA A 106 -0.98 -18.97 -4.28
N ALA A 107 -2.22 -18.68 -4.64
CA ALA A 107 -2.59 -17.51 -5.42
C ALA A 107 -3.87 -16.85 -4.90
N VAL A 108 -3.95 -15.52 -5.07
CA VAL A 108 -5.12 -14.72 -4.73
C VAL A 108 -5.40 -13.71 -5.83
N ALA A 109 -6.66 -13.64 -6.26
CA ALA A 109 -7.13 -12.74 -7.31
C ALA A 109 -8.19 -11.78 -6.75
N ALA A 110 -8.30 -10.62 -7.41
CA ALA A 110 -9.47 -9.77 -7.26
C ALA A 110 -10.69 -10.42 -7.96
N PRO A 111 -11.93 -10.17 -7.52
CA PRO A 111 -13.14 -10.72 -8.15
C PRO A 111 -13.24 -10.41 -9.65
N SER A 112 -12.83 -9.22 -10.07
CA SER A 112 -12.80 -8.77 -11.47
C SER A 112 -11.44 -8.96 -12.15
N GLY A 113 -10.50 -9.65 -11.50
CA GLY A 113 -9.08 -9.70 -11.88
C GLY A 113 -8.48 -11.09 -11.88
N ALA A 114 -9.22 -12.09 -12.36
CA ALA A 114 -8.74 -13.47 -12.43
C ALA A 114 -7.47 -13.62 -13.31
N ASP A 115 -7.23 -12.68 -14.21
CA ASP A 115 -6.06 -12.63 -15.08
C ASP A 115 -4.81 -12.02 -14.42
N ALA A 116 -4.95 -11.37 -13.25
CA ALA A 116 -3.84 -10.73 -12.54
C ALA A 116 -3.77 -11.15 -11.05
N PRO A 117 -3.57 -12.44 -10.75
CA PRO A 117 -3.47 -12.93 -9.38
C PRO A 117 -2.11 -12.63 -8.74
N ALA A 118 -2.09 -12.19 -7.49
CA ALA A 118 -0.87 -12.28 -6.69
C ALA A 118 -0.59 -13.76 -6.39
N LEU A 119 0.62 -14.24 -6.71
CA LEU A 119 0.98 -15.66 -6.72
C LEU A 119 2.33 -15.87 -6.06
N VAL A 120 2.48 -16.91 -5.24
CA VAL A 120 3.78 -17.42 -4.86
C VAL A 120 4.25 -18.42 -5.91
N ALA A 121 5.12 -17.97 -6.82
CA ALA A 121 5.68 -18.81 -7.87
C ALA A 121 6.82 -19.68 -7.32
N ASP A 122 6.86 -20.95 -7.73
CA ASP A 122 8.03 -21.80 -7.53
C ASP A 122 9.19 -21.40 -8.46
N GLY A 123 10.38 -21.95 -8.21
CA GLY A 123 11.57 -21.62 -9.01
C GLY A 123 11.46 -21.98 -10.50
N ALA A 124 10.66 -22.99 -10.87
CA ALA A 124 10.48 -23.37 -12.27
C ALA A 124 9.59 -22.36 -13.01
N VAL A 125 8.52 -21.88 -12.36
CA VAL A 125 7.70 -20.77 -12.86
C VAL A 125 8.55 -19.50 -13.00
N VAL A 126 9.33 -19.16 -11.96
CA VAL A 126 10.19 -17.97 -11.98
C VAL A 126 11.21 -18.04 -13.11
N HIS A 127 11.85 -19.19 -13.32
CA HIS A 127 12.82 -19.37 -14.39
C HIS A 127 12.23 -19.11 -15.77
N VAL A 128 11.03 -19.62 -16.04
CA VAL A 128 10.33 -19.39 -17.32
C VAL A 128 9.93 -17.93 -17.50
N LEU A 129 9.56 -17.25 -16.41
CA LEU A 129 9.14 -15.86 -16.44
C LEU A 129 10.29 -14.85 -16.38
N ALA A 130 11.51 -15.27 -16.05
CA ALA A 130 12.62 -14.37 -15.71
C ALA A 130 12.88 -13.30 -16.78
N ALA A 131 12.98 -13.71 -18.05
CA ALA A 131 13.21 -12.80 -19.17
C ALA A 131 12.06 -11.79 -19.36
N LEU A 132 10.81 -12.24 -19.19
CA LEU A 132 9.64 -11.37 -19.31
C LEU A 132 9.55 -10.40 -18.13
N LEU A 133 9.87 -10.86 -16.91
CA LEU A 133 9.92 -10.02 -15.71
C LEU A 133 10.98 -8.94 -15.85
N ALA A 134 12.18 -9.27 -16.33
CA ALA A 134 13.26 -8.32 -16.55
C ALA A 134 12.89 -7.26 -17.60
N ALA A 135 12.34 -7.68 -18.74
CA ALA A 135 11.87 -6.78 -19.80
C ALA A 135 10.62 -5.96 -19.42
N GLY A 136 9.97 -6.30 -18.30
CA GLY A 136 8.65 -5.79 -17.97
C GLY A 136 7.59 -6.19 -19.00
N ALA A 137 7.78 -7.28 -19.74
CA ALA A 137 6.78 -7.77 -20.67
C ALA A 137 5.56 -8.35 -19.94
N PRO A 138 4.36 -8.32 -20.54
CA PRO A 138 3.18 -8.96 -19.98
C PRO A 138 3.37 -10.48 -19.82
N VAL A 139 3.10 -11.02 -18.64
CA VAL A 139 3.21 -12.46 -18.33
C VAL A 139 1.86 -13.16 -18.18
N GLY A 140 0.74 -12.44 -18.33
CA GLY A 140 -0.61 -12.98 -18.10
C GLY A 140 -0.93 -14.22 -18.93
N ALA A 141 -0.51 -14.26 -20.21
CA ALA A 141 -0.69 -15.43 -21.08
C ALA A 141 0.06 -16.67 -20.57
N GLU A 142 1.26 -16.50 -20.04
CA GLU A 142 2.05 -17.60 -19.49
C GLU A 142 1.48 -18.12 -18.16
N LEU A 143 0.98 -17.21 -17.31
CA LEU A 143 0.25 -17.58 -16.10
C LEU A 143 -1.06 -18.31 -16.42
N ALA A 144 -1.81 -17.85 -17.44
CA ALA A 144 -3.04 -18.48 -17.88
C ALA A 144 -2.82 -19.91 -18.41
N ARG A 145 -1.75 -20.13 -19.19
CA ARG A 145 -1.35 -21.47 -19.67
C ARG A 145 -1.14 -22.46 -18.53
N ARG A 146 -0.63 -21.98 -17.39
CA ARG A 146 -0.34 -22.78 -16.20
C ARG A 146 -1.56 -23.05 -15.31
N ARG A 147 -2.72 -22.45 -15.62
CA ARG A 147 -4.00 -22.65 -14.92
C ARG A 147 -3.89 -22.48 -13.40
N VAL A 148 -3.28 -21.38 -12.98
CA VAL A 148 -3.10 -21.04 -11.56
C VAL A 148 -4.48 -20.90 -10.89
N ALA A 149 -4.81 -21.86 -10.02
CA ALA A 149 -6.02 -21.78 -9.21
C ALA A 149 -5.87 -20.66 -8.17
N SER A 150 -6.68 -19.63 -8.28
CA SER A 150 -6.61 -18.45 -7.42
C SER A 150 -7.84 -18.36 -6.55
N GLU A 151 -7.63 -18.16 -5.26
CA GLU A 151 -8.72 -17.79 -4.34
C GLU A 151 -9.13 -16.34 -4.63
N VAL A 152 -10.43 -16.07 -4.56
CA VAL A 152 -10.95 -14.72 -4.73
C VAL A 152 -10.96 -14.02 -3.38
N ASP A 153 -10.33 -12.85 -3.29
CA ASP A 153 -10.43 -11.97 -2.13
C ASP A 153 -11.02 -10.62 -2.58
N GLU A 154 -12.23 -10.31 -2.08
CA GLU A 154 -12.96 -9.07 -2.37
C GLU A 154 -12.17 -7.80 -2.03
N ARG A 155 -11.17 -7.90 -1.15
CA ARG A 155 -10.32 -6.78 -0.75
C ARG A 155 -9.24 -6.47 -1.78
N CYS A 156 -8.94 -7.39 -2.69
CA CYS A 156 -8.09 -7.14 -3.85
C CYS A 156 -8.88 -6.40 -4.92
N VAL A 157 -8.30 -5.34 -5.49
CA VAL A 157 -8.97 -4.50 -6.51
C VAL A 157 -8.06 -4.27 -7.71
N VAL A 158 -8.55 -4.58 -8.91
CA VAL A 158 -7.90 -4.23 -10.18
C VAL A 158 -8.15 -2.76 -10.51
N ALA A 159 -7.10 -2.02 -10.82
CA ALA A 159 -7.13 -0.58 -11.04
C ALA A 159 -6.53 -0.18 -12.40
N ARG A 160 -7.05 -0.79 -13.48
CA ARG A 160 -6.62 -0.54 -14.87
C ARG A 160 -7.32 0.63 -15.55
N ASN A 161 -8.51 0.99 -15.08
CA ASN A 161 -9.34 2.04 -15.66
C ASN A 161 -9.84 2.99 -14.56
N ALA A 162 -10.48 4.09 -14.96
CA ALA A 162 -10.98 5.10 -14.02
C ALA A 162 -11.89 4.52 -12.93
N ALA A 163 -12.77 3.58 -13.28
CA ALA A 163 -13.66 2.93 -12.32
C ALA A 163 -12.87 2.08 -11.30
N GLY A 164 -11.87 1.32 -11.77
CA GLY A 164 -10.98 0.52 -10.94
C GLY A 164 -10.08 1.37 -10.04
N LEU A 165 -9.55 2.49 -10.54
CA LEU A 165 -8.78 3.45 -9.75
C LEU A 165 -9.63 4.05 -8.62
N ALA A 166 -10.86 4.46 -8.92
CA ALA A 166 -11.79 4.95 -7.91
C ALA A 166 -12.18 3.86 -6.90
N ALA A 167 -12.35 2.62 -7.34
CA ALA A 167 -12.61 1.47 -6.45
C ALA A 167 -11.41 1.18 -5.55
N ALA A 168 -10.19 1.23 -6.08
CA ALA A 168 -8.96 1.03 -5.33
C ALA A 168 -8.75 2.13 -4.28
N GLU A 169 -9.03 3.38 -4.62
CA GLU A 169 -8.98 4.49 -3.67
C GLU A 169 -10.00 4.33 -2.53
N ARG A 170 -11.25 4.00 -2.86
CA ARG A 170 -12.28 3.68 -1.84
C ARG A 170 -11.82 2.55 -0.92
N ARG A 171 -11.30 1.46 -1.49
CA ARG A 171 -10.82 0.31 -0.71
C ARG A 171 -9.66 0.70 0.21
N LEU A 172 -8.72 1.51 -0.25
CA LEU A 172 -7.62 2.02 0.59
C LEU A 172 -8.14 2.87 1.74
N HIS A 173 -9.17 3.70 1.51
CA HIS A 173 -9.82 4.45 2.59
C HIS A 173 -10.53 3.54 3.60
N ASP A 174 -11.20 2.48 3.14
CA ASP A 174 -11.84 1.52 4.03
C ASP A 174 -10.83 0.74 4.87
N LEU A 175 -9.65 0.41 4.32
CA LEU A 175 -8.57 -0.23 5.06
C LEU A 175 -7.92 0.69 6.11
N LEU A 176 -8.05 2.01 5.97
CA LEU A 176 -7.59 3.00 6.95
C LEU A 176 -8.61 3.26 8.06
N ARG A 177 -9.88 2.84 7.90
CA ARG A 177 -10.83 2.89 9.00
C ARG A 177 -10.39 1.89 10.07
N SER A 178 -9.96 2.43 11.20
CA SER A 178 -9.59 1.62 12.36
C SER A 178 -10.87 1.01 12.96
N PRO A 179 -10.85 -0.24 13.45
CA PRO A 179 -11.93 -0.77 14.28
C PRO A 179 -12.11 0.00 15.60
N ILE A 180 -11.16 0.87 15.96
CA ILE A 180 -11.16 1.72 17.16
C ILE A 180 -11.96 3.03 16.92
N ASP A 181 -12.32 3.35 15.67
CA ASP A 181 -13.15 4.51 15.34
C ASP A 181 -14.58 4.31 15.86
N THR A 182 -14.76 4.50 17.17
CA THR A 182 -16.07 4.53 17.82
C THR A 182 -16.85 5.69 17.20
N ASN A 183 -18.12 5.47 16.84
CA ASN A 183 -18.98 6.44 16.11
C ASN A 183 -18.97 7.88 16.66
N LEU A 184 -18.58 8.07 17.92
CA LEU A 184 -18.33 9.37 18.56
C LEU A 184 -17.16 10.15 17.92
N ASP A 185 -16.06 9.48 17.57
CA ASP A 185 -14.84 10.08 17.05
C ASP A 185 -15.06 10.62 15.61
N VAL A 186 -15.79 9.85 14.80
CA VAL A 186 -16.13 10.22 13.41
C VAL A 186 -17.08 11.41 13.31
N GLN A 187 -17.99 11.59 14.27
CA GLN A 187 -18.98 12.68 14.22
C GLN A 187 -18.45 14.00 14.79
N LEU A 188 -17.65 13.97 15.87
CA LEU A 188 -17.12 15.19 16.48
C LEU A 188 -15.79 15.64 15.85
N HIS A 189 -14.80 14.75 15.72
CA HIS A 189 -13.45 15.13 15.30
C HIS A 189 -13.35 15.41 13.79
N ARG A 190 -14.17 14.76 12.95
CA ARG A 190 -14.06 14.87 11.48
C ARG A 190 -14.49 16.22 10.91
N ARG A 191 -15.25 17.04 11.66
CA ARG A 191 -15.60 18.42 11.25
C ARG A 191 -14.53 19.42 11.67
N PHE A 192 -13.99 19.33 12.88
CA PHE A 192 -12.98 20.26 13.39
C PHE A 192 -11.57 19.97 12.85
N SER A 193 -11.18 18.70 12.76
CA SER A 193 -9.85 18.28 12.27
C SER A 193 -9.57 18.78 10.85
N ARG A 194 -10.57 18.84 9.96
CA ARG A 194 -10.36 19.32 8.58
C ARG A 194 -9.98 20.80 8.50
N TYR A 195 -10.54 21.64 9.38
CA TYR A 195 -10.19 23.06 9.44
C TYR A 195 -8.84 23.26 10.12
N VAL A 196 -8.59 22.56 11.22
CA VAL A 196 -7.30 22.62 11.93
C VAL A 196 -6.16 22.10 11.06
N THR A 197 -6.35 20.99 10.36
CA THR A 197 -5.33 20.41 9.47
C THR A 197 -5.09 21.31 8.24
N ARG A 198 -6.14 21.90 7.66
CA ARG A 198 -5.97 22.89 6.57
C ARG A 198 -5.24 24.15 7.05
N ALA A 199 -5.55 24.65 8.24
CA ALA A 199 -4.86 25.79 8.83
C ALA A 199 -3.40 25.47 9.18
N ALA A 200 -3.14 24.28 9.74
CA ALA A 200 -1.79 23.81 10.08
C ALA A 200 -0.90 23.63 8.84
N ILE A 201 -1.46 23.09 7.74
CA ILE A 201 -0.76 23.00 6.45
C ILE A 201 -0.52 24.39 5.85
N ALA A 202 -1.50 25.30 5.93
CA ALA A 202 -1.34 26.68 5.47
C ALA A 202 -0.29 27.47 6.28
N LEU A 203 -0.11 27.12 7.56
CA LEU A 203 0.87 27.73 8.47
C LEU A 203 2.21 26.98 8.51
N GLY A 204 2.41 25.93 7.70
CA GLY A 204 3.68 25.19 7.62
C GLY A 204 4.03 24.41 8.90
N VAL A 205 3.05 24.04 9.71
CA VAL A 205 3.26 23.38 11.01
C VAL A 205 3.67 21.92 10.79
N THR A 206 4.84 21.54 11.31
CA THR A 206 5.35 20.17 11.20
C THR A 206 4.62 19.20 12.16
N PRO A 207 4.60 17.89 11.87
CA PRO A 207 3.94 16.89 12.74
C PRO A 207 4.42 16.92 14.20
N ASN A 208 5.71 17.18 14.44
CA ASN A 208 6.26 17.28 15.80
C ASN A 208 5.67 18.47 16.57
N THR A 209 5.40 19.59 15.91
CA THR A 209 4.78 20.76 16.57
C THR A 209 3.36 20.44 17.00
N ILE A 210 2.61 19.66 16.21
CA ILE A 210 1.26 19.21 16.59
C ILE A 210 1.32 18.35 17.85
N THR A 211 2.29 17.44 17.95
CA THR A 211 2.50 16.61 19.14
C THR A 211 2.86 17.42 20.39
N VAL A 212 3.70 18.45 20.25
CA VAL A 212 4.05 19.33 21.37
C VAL A 212 2.84 20.14 21.83
N VAL A 213 2.07 20.70 20.89
CA VAL A 213 0.87 21.49 21.20
C VAL A 213 -0.21 20.62 21.86
N SER A 214 -0.45 19.40 21.37
CA SER A 214 -1.43 18.49 22.00
C SER A 214 -0.99 18.06 23.41
N THR A 215 0.31 17.89 23.64
CA THR A 215 0.87 17.60 24.97
C THR A 215 0.64 18.77 25.93
N ILE A 216 0.87 20.01 25.48
CA ILE A 216 0.66 21.21 26.29
C ILE A 216 -0.83 21.39 26.62
N LEU A 217 -1.72 21.17 25.65
CA LEU A 217 -3.17 21.24 25.88
C LEU A 217 -3.65 20.17 26.85
N GLY A 218 -3.13 18.94 26.75
CA GLY A 218 -3.41 17.87 27.71
C GLY A 218 -2.98 18.23 29.13
N LEU A 219 -1.79 18.80 29.30
CA LEU A 219 -1.30 19.27 30.61
C LEU A 219 -2.13 20.42 31.16
N ALA A 220 -2.57 21.35 30.30
CA ALA A 220 -3.47 22.44 30.70
C ALA A 220 -4.84 21.93 31.16
N ALA A 221 -5.42 20.93 30.48
CA ALA A 221 -6.66 20.30 30.89
C ALA A 221 -6.53 19.63 32.26
N VAL A 222 -5.46 18.87 32.49
CA VAL A 222 -5.15 18.24 33.80
C VAL A 222 -5.00 19.29 34.90
N TRP A 223 -4.30 20.39 34.62
CA TRP A 223 -4.14 21.49 35.57
C TRP A 223 -5.46 22.21 35.90
N CYS A 224 -6.33 22.37 34.91
CA CYS A 224 -7.68 22.91 35.07
C CYS A 224 -8.57 22.03 35.96
N PHE A 225 -8.47 20.70 35.83
CA PHE A 225 -9.16 19.77 36.72
C PHE A 225 -8.58 19.77 38.14
N TRP A 226 -7.27 19.94 38.30
CA TRP A 226 -6.62 20.02 39.61
C TRP A 226 -7.10 21.24 40.42
N ARG A 227 -7.37 22.40 39.78
CA ARG A 227 -7.91 23.58 40.49
C ARG A 227 -9.33 23.40 41.07
N ALA A 228 -10.03 22.32 40.76
CA ALA A 228 -11.29 21.88 41.40
C ALA A 228 -12.39 22.95 41.55
N THR A 229 -12.49 23.90 40.62
CA THR A 229 -13.60 24.87 40.55
C THR A 229 -14.52 24.53 39.38
N THR A 230 -15.81 24.84 39.48
CA THR A 230 -16.79 24.55 38.41
C THR A 230 -16.40 25.18 37.07
N ARG A 231 -15.81 26.38 37.09
CA ARG A 231 -15.32 27.07 35.89
C ARG A 231 -14.06 26.43 35.32
N SER A 232 -13.14 25.96 36.16
CA SER A 232 -11.92 25.29 35.69
C SER A 232 -12.22 23.88 35.17
N ALA A 233 -13.18 23.17 35.75
CA ALA A 233 -13.65 21.88 35.24
C ALA A 233 -14.33 22.00 33.87
N LEU A 234 -15.16 23.03 33.66
CA LEU A 234 -15.76 23.30 32.34
C LEU A 234 -14.71 23.70 31.29
N ALA A 235 -13.72 24.51 31.68
CA ALA A 235 -12.60 24.87 30.79
C ALA A 235 -11.73 23.65 30.44
N GLY A 236 -11.43 22.79 31.42
CA GLY A 236 -10.68 21.55 31.22
C GLY A 236 -11.43 20.57 30.31
N LEU A 237 -12.75 20.45 30.49
CA LEU A 237 -13.60 19.63 29.63
C LEU A 237 -13.65 20.17 28.19
N PHE A 238 -13.74 21.49 28.01
CA PHE A 238 -13.72 22.11 26.69
C PHE A 238 -12.37 21.90 25.97
N ILE A 239 -11.25 22.07 26.68
CA ILE A 239 -9.89 21.83 26.13
C ILE A 239 -9.68 20.34 25.79
N TYR A 240 -10.29 19.42 26.54
CA TYR A 240 -10.19 17.99 26.26
C TYR A 240 -11.00 17.55 25.04
N ILE A 241 -12.13 18.20 24.78
CA ILE A 241 -13.05 17.84 23.69
C ILE A 241 -12.63 18.44 22.33
N VAL A 242 -11.89 19.57 22.33
CA VAL A 242 -11.44 20.30 21.13
C VAL A 242 -10.05 19.86 20.69
#